data_AF-A0A384J763-F1
#
_entry.id   AF-A0A384J763-F1
#
_cell.length_a   1.000
_cell.length_b   1.000
_cell.length_c   1.000
_cell.angle_alpha   90.00
_cell.angle_beta   90.00
_cell.angle_gamma   90.00
#
_symmetry.space_group_name_H-M   'P 1'
#
loop_
_entity.id
_entity.type
_entity.pdbx_description
1 polymer ?
#
loop_
_entity_poly.entity_id
_entity_poly.type
_entity_poly.pdbx_seq_one_letter_code
_entity_poly.pdbx_strand_id
1 'polypeptide(L)'
;MRGKRAKQYKKLMQQYGMSFGFREAYQVLLDADIIKDADRFKMDLVGGLERTLHGQVKPMITQCSMRHLYAASSEPGVSYLIDKAKTYERRRCGHLPEDYPEPLSARDCIKAVVDGKNNGTNKHRYVVASQDIEVRKAMRAIQGVPLVYINRSVMIMEPMAETSTETRDREERSKFRQGIKSGRASGSLKRKRTEGDEDDDEESAKKDMGVPEGAARKKKNAPGPKGPNPLAMKKKKKVEGGNTKPNASTKVADANDTGADGSEPVKRKRKRLHSKKKAEDGADGETAIPSEKMDETA
;
A
#
# COMPACT_ATOMS: atom_id res chain seq x y z
N MET A 1 -5.40 -8.44 15.19
CA MET A 1 -6.07 -7.80 14.02
C MET A 1 -5.67 -6.34 13.83
N ARG A 2 -5.69 -5.49 14.87
CA ARG A 2 -5.36 -4.06 14.81
C ARG A 2 -3.96 -3.73 14.25
N GLY A 3 -2.92 -4.45 14.69
CA GLY A 3 -1.54 -4.21 14.21
C GLY A 3 -1.30 -4.54 12.74
N LYS A 4 -2.01 -5.53 12.17
CA LYS A 4 -1.90 -5.87 10.73
C LYS A 4 -2.47 -4.73 9.87
N ARG A 5 -3.64 -4.21 10.26
CA ARG A 5 -4.29 -3.06 9.58
C ARG A 5 -3.46 -1.79 9.69
N ALA A 6 -2.92 -1.48 10.87
CA ALA A 6 -2.03 -0.33 11.05
C ALA A 6 -0.81 -0.38 10.11
N LYS A 7 -0.16 -1.55 9.98
CA LYS A 7 0.95 -1.72 9.04
C LYS A 7 0.50 -1.52 7.58
N GLN A 8 -0.68 -2.01 7.22
CA GLN A 8 -1.25 -1.84 5.89
C GLN A 8 -1.58 -0.38 5.59
N TYR A 9 -2.24 0.34 6.50
CA TYR A 9 -2.59 1.75 6.31
C TYR A 9 -1.35 2.64 6.29
N LYS A 10 -0.36 2.38 7.15
CA LYS A 10 0.93 3.07 7.08
C LYS A 10 1.61 2.90 5.72
N LYS A 11 1.62 1.68 5.18
CA LYS A 11 2.14 1.41 3.83
C LYS A 11 1.33 2.16 2.76
N LEU A 12 0.01 2.17 2.90
CA LEU A 12 -0.89 2.83 1.95
C LEU A 12 -0.68 4.35 1.91
N MET A 13 -0.61 4.99 3.08
CA MET A 13 -0.34 6.42 3.18
C MET A 13 1.07 6.78 2.68
N GLN A 14 2.06 5.91 2.92
CA GLN A 14 3.39 6.08 2.31
C GLN A 14 3.34 6.03 0.78
N GLN A 15 2.54 5.12 0.19
CA GLN A 15 2.32 5.07 -1.26
C GLN A 15 1.66 6.37 -1.77
N TYR A 16 0.62 6.87 -1.09
CA TYR A 16 0.02 8.16 -1.43
C TYR A 16 1.02 9.33 -1.30
N GLY A 17 1.91 9.30 -0.30
CA GLY A 17 2.99 10.27 -0.12
C GLY A 17 3.99 10.25 -1.28
N MET A 18 4.40 9.08 -1.76
CA MET A 18 5.38 8.91 -2.84
C MET A 18 4.81 9.25 -4.22
N SER A 19 3.57 8.83 -4.51
CA SER A 19 2.96 8.99 -5.83
C SER A 19 2.25 10.34 -6.00
N PHE A 20 1.51 10.78 -4.98
CA PHE A 20 0.64 11.97 -5.07
C PHE A 20 1.10 13.13 -4.18
N GLY A 21 2.21 12.98 -3.45
CA GLY A 21 2.81 14.07 -2.67
C GLY A 21 2.04 14.45 -1.41
N PHE A 22 1.29 13.52 -0.80
CA PHE A 22 0.64 13.75 0.48
C PHE A 22 1.66 14.05 1.59
N ARG A 23 1.37 15.06 2.41
CA ARG A 23 2.21 15.53 3.52
C ARG A 23 1.35 15.79 4.74
N GLU A 24 1.96 15.68 5.91
CA GLU A 24 1.34 16.05 7.19
C GLU A 24 1.29 17.58 7.34
N ALA A 25 0.26 18.17 7.96
CA ALA A 25 -0.95 17.53 8.46
C ALA A 25 -1.95 17.19 7.33
N TYR A 26 -2.51 15.98 7.35
CA TYR A 26 -3.45 15.52 6.32
C TYR A 26 -4.77 16.28 6.41
N GLN A 27 -5.18 16.91 5.31
CA GLN A 27 -6.46 17.61 5.23
C GLN A 27 -7.56 16.59 4.95
N VAL A 28 -8.48 16.41 5.90
CA VAL A 28 -9.56 15.42 5.81
C VAL A 28 -10.89 16.14 5.64
N LEU A 29 -11.56 15.95 4.50
CA LEU A 29 -12.93 16.41 4.27
C LEU A 29 -13.91 15.46 4.95
N LEU A 30 -14.69 16.00 5.88
CA LEU A 30 -15.75 15.32 6.62
C LEU A 30 -17.10 15.61 6.01
N ASP A 31 -17.92 14.59 5.93
CA ASP A 31 -19.32 14.67 5.55
C ASP A 31 -20.25 14.79 6.77
N ALA A 32 -21.53 15.14 6.56
CA ALA A 32 -22.52 15.18 7.64
C ALA A 32 -22.74 13.80 8.25
N ASP A 33 -22.86 12.77 7.42
CA ASP A 33 -23.19 11.41 7.85
C ASP A 33 -22.09 10.76 8.67
N ILE A 34 -20.82 11.03 8.35
CA ILE A 34 -19.71 10.45 9.13
C ILE A 34 -19.65 11.06 10.54
N ILE A 35 -20.08 12.31 10.69
CA ILE A 35 -20.18 12.98 12.00
C ILE A 35 -21.34 12.38 12.80
N LYS A 36 -22.50 12.17 12.17
CA LYS A 36 -23.66 11.48 12.78
C LYS A 36 -23.27 10.07 13.24
N ASP A 37 -22.62 9.29 12.38
CA ASP A 37 -22.20 7.92 12.71
C ASP A 37 -21.12 7.88 13.78
N ALA A 38 -20.18 8.82 13.79
CA ALA A 38 -19.18 8.86 14.84
C ALA A 38 -19.78 9.11 16.22
N ASP A 39 -20.81 9.95 16.32
CA ASP A 39 -21.52 10.18 17.58
C ASP A 39 -22.38 8.99 17.98
N ARG A 40 -23.08 8.37 17.02
CA ARG A 40 -23.84 7.13 17.23
C ARG A 40 -22.99 6.03 17.86
N PHE A 41 -21.73 5.91 17.43
CA PHE A 41 -20.77 4.95 17.99
C PHE A 41 -19.90 5.51 19.13
N LYS A 42 -20.16 6.74 19.60
CA LYS A 42 -19.39 7.48 20.63
C LYS A 42 -17.89 7.47 20.37
N MET A 43 -17.52 7.65 19.10
CA MET A 43 -16.14 7.64 18.66
C MET A 43 -15.53 9.03 18.65
N ASP A 44 -14.27 9.09 19.07
CA ASP A 44 -13.41 10.23 18.81
C ASP A 44 -12.99 10.23 17.33
N LEU A 45 -13.51 11.19 16.57
CA LEU A 45 -13.23 11.37 15.14
C LEU A 45 -11.77 11.72 14.90
N VAL A 46 -11.21 12.68 15.65
CA VAL A 46 -9.87 13.21 15.39
C VAL A 46 -8.83 12.16 15.73
N GLY A 47 -8.87 11.59 16.94
CA GLY A 47 -7.95 10.50 17.28
C GLY A 47 -8.21 9.24 16.46
N GLY A 48 -9.44 9.01 15.98
CA GLY A 48 -9.74 7.94 15.03
C GLY A 48 -9.01 8.11 13.70
N LEU A 49 -9.05 9.32 13.14
CA LEU A 49 -8.38 9.70 11.90
C LEU A 49 -6.85 9.64 12.04
N GLU A 50 -6.29 10.16 13.13
CA GLU A 50 -4.84 10.08 13.39
C GLU A 50 -4.35 8.64 13.51
N ARG A 51 -5.12 7.78 14.18
CA ARG A 51 -4.79 6.35 14.31
C ARG A 51 -4.88 5.58 13.00
N THR A 52 -5.71 6.02 12.05
CA THR A 52 -5.89 5.36 10.75
C THR A 52 -4.92 5.89 9.70
N LEU A 53 -4.72 7.20 9.65
CA LEU A 53 -3.81 7.89 8.71
C LEU A 53 -2.35 7.85 9.15
N HIS A 54 -2.06 7.56 10.42
CA HIS A 54 -0.71 7.50 10.99
C HIS A 54 0.08 8.81 10.86
N GLY A 55 -0.59 9.95 11.01
CA GLY A 55 0.01 11.27 11.02
C GLY A 55 -0.97 12.30 11.56
N GLN A 56 -0.53 13.55 11.71
CA GLN A 56 -1.40 14.63 12.16
C GLN A 56 -2.50 14.91 11.12
N VAL A 57 -3.71 15.18 11.59
CA VAL A 57 -4.88 15.40 10.73
C VAL A 57 -5.49 16.76 10.99
N LYS A 58 -5.95 17.39 9.92
CA LYS A 58 -6.71 18.63 9.94
C LYS A 58 -8.12 18.32 9.44
N PRO A 59 -9.08 18.04 10.35
CA PRO A 59 -10.45 17.80 9.96
C PRO A 59 -11.08 19.08 9.42
N MET A 60 -11.67 18.98 8.24
CA MET A 60 -12.33 20.07 7.54
C MET A 60 -13.74 19.64 7.18
N ILE A 61 -14.71 20.53 7.31
CA ILE A 61 -16.10 20.28 6.89
C ILE A 61 -16.51 21.26 5.79
N THR A 62 -17.22 20.78 4.78
CA THR A 62 -17.71 21.65 3.70
C THR A 62 -18.90 22.48 4.17
N GLN A 63 -19.11 23.66 3.56
CA GLN A 63 -20.26 24.50 3.89
C GLN A 63 -21.59 23.80 3.57
N CYS A 64 -21.68 23.02 2.49
CA CYS A 64 -22.89 22.23 2.19
C CYS A 64 -23.14 21.15 3.24
N SER A 65 -22.13 20.40 3.66
CA SER A 65 -22.28 19.39 4.73
C SER A 65 -22.71 20.03 6.07
N MET A 66 -22.22 21.23 6.39
CA MET A 66 -22.73 21.99 7.55
C MET A 66 -24.20 22.38 7.39
N ARG A 67 -24.62 22.81 6.20
CA ARG A 67 -26.03 23.13 5.91
C ARG A 67 -26.94 21.90 6.04
N HIS A 68 -26.48 20.72 5.61
CA HIS A 68 -27.18 19.45 5.85
C HIS A 68 -27.37 19.16 7.34
N LEU A 69 -26.36 19.43 8.17
CA LEU A 69 -26.48 19.31 9.63
C LEU A 69 -27.48 20.33 10.20
N TYR A 70 -27.50 21.57 9.71
CA TYR A 70 -28.49 22.57 10.14
C TYR A 70 -29.92 22.23 9.71
N ALA A 71 -30.11 21.70 8.50
CA ALA A 71 -31.42 21.24 8.05
C ALA A 71 -31.94 20.08 8.92
N ALA A 72 -31.03 19.20 9.38
CA ALA A 72 -31.35 18.13 10.32
C ALA A 72 -31.41 18.58 11.80
N SER A 73 -31.34 19.89 12.11
CA SER A 73 -31.27 20.38 13.50
C SER A 73 -32.51 20.05 14.34
N SER A 74 -33.65 19.77 13.69
CA SER A 74 -34.88 19.34 14.35
C SER A 74 -34.82 17.91 14.90
N GLU A 75 -33.86 17.09 14.45
CA GLU A 75 -33.67 15.74 14.97
C GLU A 75 -33.00 15.77 16.36
N PRO A 76 -33.44 14.93 17.31
CA PRO A 76 -32.88 14.89 18.65
C PRO A 76 -31.39 14.47 18.61
N GLY A 77 -30.53 15.24 19.28
CA GLY A 77 -29.09 14.99 19.35
C GLY A 77 -28.24 15.69 18.28
N VAL A 78 -28.84 16.27 17.24
CA VAL A 78 -28.09 16.95 16.17
C VAL A 78 -27.51 18.30 16.61
N SER A 79 -28.08 18.95 17.61
CA SER A 79 -27.53 20.19 18.18
C SER A 79 -26.09 20.03 18.68
N TYR A 80 -25.82 18.93 19.41
CA TYR A 80 -24.47 18.59 19.87
C TYR A 80 -23.52 18.31 18.70
N LEU A 81 -24.00 17.63 17.64
CA LEU A 81 -23.22 17.38 16.43
C LEU A 81 -22.82 18.67 15.72
N ILE A 82 -23.73 19.64 15.64
CA ILE A 82 -23.49 20.94 15.04
C ILE A 82 -22.37 21.66 15.81
N ASP A 83 -22.41 21.66 17.14
CA ASP A 83 -21.39 22.32 17.94
C ASP A 83 -20.02 21.64 17.81
N LYS A 84 -20.00 20.31 17.78
CA LYS A 84 -18.79 19.54 17.45
C LYS A 84 -18.28 19.87 16.05
N ALA A 85 -19.16 19.95 15.06
CA ALA A 85 -18.80 20.27 13.68
C ALA A 85 -18.28 21.71 13.53
N LYS A 86 -18.75 22.66 14.33
CA LYS A 86 -18.22 24.04 14.38
C LYS A 86 -16.77 24.12 14.87
N THR A 87 -16.29 23.12 15.63
CA THR A 87 -14.88 23.06 16.06
C THR A 87 -13.91 22.73 14.93
N TYR A 88 -14.41 22.11 13.84
CA TYR A 88 -13.59 21.75 12.69
C TYR A 88 -13.43 22.93 11.72
N GLU A 89 -12.36 22.90 10.93
CA GLU A 89 -12.09 23.96 9.96
C GLU A 89 -13.13 23.95 8.84
N ARG A 90 -13.69 25.11 8.50
CA ARG A 90 -14.69 25.19 7.42
C ARG A 90 -14.02 25.36 6.06
N ARG A 91 -14.34 24.45 5.15
CA ARG A 91 -14.01 24.57 3.72
C ARG A 91 -15.14 25.27 2.97
N ARG A 92 -14.83 26.44 2.40
CA ARG A 92 -15.68 27.13 1.44
C ARG A 92 -15.72 26.35 0.12
N CYS A 93 -16.90 25.87 -0.25
CA CYS A 93 -17.14 25.10 -1.47
C CYS A 93 -17.63 25.93 -2.66
N GLY A 94 -17.95 27.22 -2.46
CA GLY A 94 -18.44 28.10 -3.52
C GLY A 94 -19.93 27.97 -3.84
N HIS A 95 -20.65 27.05 -3.20
CA HIS A 95 -22.11 26.93 -3.31
C HIS A 95 -22.77 27.87 -2.28
N LEU A 96 -23.09 29.09 -2.71
CA LEU A 96 -23.75 30.05 -1.86
C LEU A 96 -25.23 29.67 -1.67
N PRO A 97 -25.83 30.02 -0.52
CA PRO A 97 -27.27 29.86 -0.31
C PRO A 97 -28.14 30.65 -1.30
N GLU A 98 -27.60 31.69 -1.92
CA GLU A 98 -28.28 32.49 -2.95
C GLU A 98 -28.55 31.68 -4.23
N ASP A 99 -27.55 30.94 -4.70
CA ASP A 99 -27.65 30.11 -5.91
C ASP A 99 -28.38 28.78 -5.64
N TYR A 100 -28.19 28.24 -4.43
CA TYR A 100 -28.74 26.95 -4.02
C TYR A 100 -29.49 27.10 -2.69
N PRO A 101 -30.83 27.29 -2.74
CA PRO A 101 -31.64 27.46 -1.53
C PRO A 101 -31.61 26.20 -0.66
N GLU A 102 -31.57 25.02 -1.29
CA GLU A 102 -31.24 23.76 -0.63
C GLU A 102 -29.75 23.43 -0.78
N PRO A 103 -29.12 22.83 0.25
CA PRO A 103 -27.74 22.42 0.15
C PRO A 103 -27.55 21.34 -0.92
N LEU A 104 -26.57 21.54 -1.80
CA LEU A 104 -26.16 20.55 -2.79
C LEU A 104 -25.85 19.19 -2.11
N SER A 105 -26.09 18.09 -2.82
CA SER A 105 -25.76 16.76 -2.33
C SER A 105 -24.30 16.66 -1.87
N ALA A 106 -24.02 15.84 -0.86
CA ALA A 106 -22.66 15.64 -0.37
C ALA A 106 -21.71 15.19 -1.49
N ARG A 107 -22.20 14.30 -2.37
CA ARG A 107 -21.49 13.80 -3.54
C ARG A 107 -21.04 14.92 -4.46
N ASP A 108 -21.96 15.77 -4.89
CA ASP A 108 -21.67 16.81 -5.87
C ASP A 108 -20.82 17.92 -5.25
N CYS A 109 -21.05 18.26 -3.97
CA CYS A 109 -20.25 19.23 -3.26
C CYS A 109 -18.81 18.76 -3.06
N ILE A 110 -18.60 17.54 -2.55
CA ILE A 110 -17.25 17.01 -2.31
C ILE A 110 -16.52 16.83 -3.64
N LYS A 111 -17.22 16.37 -4.69
CA LYS A 111 -16.65 16.26 -6.03
C LYS A 111 -16.18 17.62 -6.57
N ALA A 112 -16.98 18.67 -6.45
CA ALA A 112 -16.58 20.02 -6.86
C ALA A 112 -15.38 20.57 -6.05
N VAL A 113 -15.27 20.21 -4.76
CA VAL A 113 -14.15 20.64 -3.91
C VAL A 113 -12.86 19.89 -4.22
N VAL A 114 -12.95 18.57 -4.48
CA VAL A 114 -11.80 17.71 -4.76
C VAL A 114 -11.31 17.87 -6.20
N ASP A 115 -12.24 17.95 -7.15
CA ASP A 115 -11.98 18.06 -8.59
C ASP A 115 -12.63 19.32 -9.20
N GLY A 116 -12.30 20.49 -8.66
CA GLY A 116 -12.86 21.76 -9.15
C GLY A 116 -12.50 22.12 -10.60
N LYS A 117 -11.59 21.38 -11.24
CA LYS A 117 -11.22 21.56 -12.65
C LYS A 117 -11.71 20.43 -13.57
N ASN A 118 -12.40 19.43 -13.03
CA ASN A 118 -12.79 18.20 -13.76
C ASN A 118 -11.60 17.50 -14.45
N ASN A 119 -10.41 17.61 -13.86
CA ASN A 119 -9.18 16.99 -14.37
C ASN A 119 -9.00 15.57 -13.83
N GLY A 120 -9.92 15.08 -12.99
CA GLY A 120 -9.84 13.77 -12.36
C GLY A 120 -8.65 13.62 -11.42
N THR A 121 -8.08 14.73 -10.94
CA THR A 121 -6.87 14.75 -10.10
C THR A 121 -7.08 15.58 -8.84
N ASN A 122 -6.65 15.02 -7.71
CA ASN A 122 -6.75 15.68 -6.41
C ASN A 122 -5.64 16.73 -6.20
N LYS A 123 -5.84 17.94 -6.75
CA LYS A 123 -4.86 19.04 -6.67
C LYS A 123 -4.49 19.41 -5.23
N HIS A 124 -5.47 19.43 -4.35
CA HIS A 124 -5.34 19.89 -2.97
C HIS A 124 -4.97 18.78 -1.99
N ARG A 125 -4.92 17.52 -2.45
CA ARG A 125 -4.55 16.34 -1.65
C ARG A 125 -5.46 16.17 -0.43
N TYR A 126 -6.77 16.25 -0.66
CA TYR A 126 -7.76 15.91 0.36
C TYR A 126 -7.83 14.40 0.58
N VAL A 127 -7.95 14.02 1.84
CA VAL A 127 -8.50 12.74 2.25
C VAL A 127 -10.01 12.94 2.39
N VAL A 128 -10.83 12.02 1.90
CA VAL A 128 -12.29 12.14 2.03
C VAL A 128 -12.77 11.11 3.03
N ALA A 129 -13.52 11.56 4.03
CA ALA A 129 -14.16 10.70 5.02
C ALA A 129 -15.68 10.86 4.90
N SER A 130 -16.32 9.88 4.27
CA SER A 130 -17.77 9.86 4.04
C SER A 130 -18.31 8.46 4.23
N GLN A 131 -19.52 8.38 4.77
CA GLN A 131 -20.23 7.13 4.99
C GLN A 131 -20.98 6.69 3.72
N ASP A 132 -21.45 7.65 2.93
CA ASP A 132 -22.20 7.41 1.71
C ASP A 132 -21.37 6.61 0.70
N ILE A 133 -22.01 5.58 0.14
CA ILE A 133 -21.42 4.70 -0.85
C ILE A 133 -21.29 5.44 -2.19
N GLU A 134 -22.23 6.34 -2.53
CA GLU A 134 -22.19 7.09 -3.78
C GLU A 134 -21.03 8.08 -3.82
N VAL A 135 -20.84 8.85 -2.73
CA VAL A 135 -19.67 9.72 -2.56
C VAL A 135 -18.39 8.91 -2.75
N ARG A 136 -18.26 7.76 -2.07
CA ARG A 136 -17.05 6.93 -2.19
C ARG A 136 -16.86 6.37 -3.59
N LYS A 137 -17.92 5.92 -4.27
CA LYS A 137 -17.85 5.48 -5.68
C LYS A 137 -17.36 6.61 -6.59
N ALA A 138 -17.92 7.81 -6.45
CA ALA A 138 -17.51 8.97 -7.24
C ALA A 138 -16.05 9.36 -6.97
N MET A 139 -15.60 9.30 -5.72
CA MET A 139 -14.22 9.63 -5.35
C MET A 139 -13.20 8.57 -5.82
N ARG A 140 -13.58 7.30 -5.97
CA ARG A 140 -12.69 6.27 -6.57
C ARG A 140 -12.38 6.53 -8.04
N ALA A 141 -13.26 7.25 -8.75
CA ALA A 141 -12.99 7.64 -10.12
C ALA A 141 -11.87 8.70 -10.23
N ILE A 142 -11.65 9.46 -9.15
CA ILE A 142 -10.63 10.52 -9.08
C ILE A 142 -9.31 9.91 -8.64
N GLN A 143 -8.22 10.33 -9.27
CA GLN A 143 -6.88 9.86 -8.97
C GLN A 143 -6.33 10.49 -7.68
N GLY A 144 -5.76 9.66 -6.82
CA GLY A 144 -5.06 10.10 -5.61
C GLY A 144 -5.97 10.55 -4.48
N VAL A 145 -7.14 9.93 -4.30
CA VAL A 145 -8.05 10.23 -3.19
C VAL A 145 -8.09 9.07 -2.18
N PRO A 146 -7.48 9.22 -1.00
CA PRO A 146 -7.66 8.29 0.10
C PRO A 146 -9.09 8.42 0.68
N LEU A 147 -9.76 7.28 0.86
CA LEU A 147 -11.14 7.22 1.37
C LEU A 147 -11.18 6.57 2.75
N VAL A 148 -11.94 7.18 3.65
CA VAL A 148 -12.16 6.69 5.02
C VAL A 148 -13.66 6.59 5.31
N TYR A 149 -14.08 5.54 5.99
CA TYR A 149 -15.47 5.35 6.42
C TYR A 149 -15.53 4.63 7.76
N ILE A 150 -16.71 4.57 8.36
CA ILE A 150 -16.94 3.92 9.65
C ILE A 150 -17.73 2.63 9.42
N ASN A 151 -17.30 1.55 10.06
CA ASN A 151 -18.05 0.29 10.08
C ASN A 151 -17.99 -0.33 11.47
N ARG A 152 -19.16 -0.56 12.10
CA ARG A 152 -19.30 -1.19 13.43
C ARG A 152 -18.26 -0.68 14.45
N SER A 153 -18.24 0.64 14.65
CA SER A 153 -17.32 1.34 15.58
C SER A 153 -15.82 1.26 15.23
N VAL A 154 -15.47 0.95 13.97
CA VAL A 154 -14.08 0.97 13.49
C VAL A 154 -13.97 1.91 12.29
N MET A 155 -13.01 2.82 12.34
CA MET A 155 -12.64 3.66 11.21
C MET A 155 -11.71 2.88 10.26
N ILE A 156 -12.07 2.82 8.98
CA ILE A 156 -11.42 2.00 7.96
C ILE A 156 -11.01 2.90 6.81
N MET A 157 -9.75 2.78 6.41
CA MET A 157 -9.26 3.36 5.16
C MET A 157 -9.41 2.32 4.04
N GLU A 158 -10.04 2.71 2.94
CA GLU A 158 -10.15 1.86 1.75
C GLU A 158 -8.77 1.65 1.11
N PRO A 159 -8.54 0.51 0.44
CA PRO A 159 -7.37 0.37 -0.42
C PRO A 159 -7.38 1.43 -1.54
N MET A 160 -6.23 1.64 -2.17
CA MET A 160 -6.14 2.54 -3.32
C MET A 160 -7.13 2.12 -4.41
N ALA A 161 -7.83 3.11 -4.98
CA ALA A 161 -8.71 2.89 -6.11
C ALA A 161 -7.91 2.43 -7.35
N GLU A 162 -8.54 1.65 -8.20
CA GLU A 162 -7.93 1.08 -9.41
C GLU A 162 -7.33 2.18 -10.30
N THR A 163 -8.07 3.26 -10.52
CA THR A 163 -7.62 4.46 -11.25
C THR A 163 -6.31 5.05 -10.68
N SER A 164 -6.22 5.12 -9.35
CA SER A 164 -5.04 5.65 -8.65
C SER A 164 -3.86 4.68 -8.69
N THR A 165 -4.13 3.38 -8.65
CA THR A 165 -3.09 2.35 -8.79
C THR A 165 -2.53 2.30 -10.21
N GLU A 166 -3.37 2.42 -11.23
CA GLU A 166 -2.95 2.42 -12.63
C GLU A 166 -2.07 3.63 -12.95
N THR A 167 -2.43 4.83 -12.49
CA THR A 167 -1.60 6.02 -12.68
C THR A 167 -0.25 5.87 -11.98
N ARG A 168 -0.25 5.37 -10.74
CA ARG A 168 1.01 5.08 -10.02
C ARG A 168 1.87 4.09 -10.81
N ASP A 169 1.31 2.96 -11.23
CA ASP A 169 2.05 1.91 -11.93
C ASP A 169 2.56 2.43 -13.29
N ARG A 170 1.78 3.26 -13.98
CA ARG A 170 2.18 3.94 -15.22
C ARG A 170 3.34 4.90 -14.99
N GLU A 171 3.28 5.73 -13.95
CA GLU A 171 4.36 6.65 -13.60
C GLU A 171 5.63 5.92 -13.15
N GLU A 172 5.50 4.91 -12.30
CA GLU A 172 6.61 4.07 -11.83
C GLU A 172 7.28 3.35 -13.01
N ARG A 173 6.49 2.75 -13.91
CA ARG A 173 7.01 2.10 -15.12
C ARG A 173 7.68 3.09 -16.06
N SER A 174 7.17 4.31 -16.15
CA SER A 174 7.78 5.37 -16.98
C SER A 174 9.11 5.84 -16.41
N LYS A 175 9.17 6.12 -15.10
CA LYS A 175 10.41 6.48 -14.38
C LYS A 175 11.44 5.35 -14.45
N PHE A 176 11.00 4.10 -14.29
CA PHE A 176 11.86 2.92 -14.41
C PHE A 176 12.42 2.76 -15.85
N ARG A 177 11.57 2.88 -16.88
CA ARG A 177 12.01 2.85 -18.29
C ARG A 177 13.01 3.98 -18.60
N GLN A 178 12.76 5.18 -18.09
CA GLN A 178 13.68 6.32 -18.22
C GLN A 178 15.01 6.04 -17.51
N GLY A 179 14.99 5.49 -16.30
CA GLY A 179 16.21 5.10 -15.58
C GLY A 179 17.06 4.06 -16.33
N ILE A 180 16.41 3.11 -17.01
CA ILE A 180 17.11 2.14 -17.88
C ILE A 180 17.69 2.81 -19.14
N LYS A 181 16.94 3.71 -19.78
CA LYS A 181 17.42 4.44 -20.97
C LYS A 181 18.57 5.39 -20.62
N SER A 182 18.46 6.12 -19.51
CA SER A 182 19.51 6.98 -18.96
C SER A 182 20.75 6.17 -18.55
N GLY A 183 20.57 5.00 -17.92
CA GLY A 183 21.68 4.09 -17.57
C GLY A 183 22.38 3.47 -18.79
N ARG A 184 21.66 3.24 -19.90
CA ARG A 184 22.25 2.79 -21.17
C ARG A 184 22.91 3.92 -21.96
N ALA A 185 22.41 5.16 -21.85
CA ALA A 185 23.04 6.36 -22.41
C ALA A 185 24.32 6.75 -21.63
N SER A 186 24.34 6.57 -20.30
CA SER A 186 25.51 6.77 -19.43
C SER A 186 26.54 5.64 -19.53
N GLY A 187 26.20 4.51 -20.16
CA GLY A 187 27.05 3.32 -20.29
C GLY A 187 27.62 3.10 -21.69
N SER A 188 27.57 4.09 -22.58
CA SER A 188 28.16 4.00 -23.92
C SER A 188 29.51 4.71 -24.00
N LEU A 189 30.44 4.30 -23.15
CA LEU A 189 31.84 4.25 -23.57
C LEU A 189 31.98 2.99 -24.46
N LYS A 190 32.02 3.22 -25.78
CA LYS A 190 32.47 2.27 -26.82
C LYS A 190 31.65 0.98 -26.96
N ARG A 191 30.50 1.05 -27.64
CA ARG A 191 30.21 0.09 -28.72
C ARG A 191 29.60 0.85 -29.89
N LYS A 192 30.48 1.22 -30.83
CA LYS A 192 30.11 1.62 -32.19
C LYS A 192 29.27 0.50 -32.78
N ARG A 193 27.95 0.64 -32.76
CA ARG A 193 27.07 0.00 -33.73
C ARG A 193 26.48 1.16 -34.52
N THR A 194 27.06 1.33 -35.69
CA THR A 194 26.68 2.30 -36.71
C THR A 194 25.19 2.19 -37.02
N GLU A 195 24.55 3.36 -36.96
CA GLU A 195 23.44 3.89 -37.77
C GLU A 195 22.24 3.01 -38.12
N GLY A 196 21.07 3.61 -37.93
CA GLY A 196 19.75 3.07 -38.24
C GLY A 196 18.70 3.73 -37.34
N ASP A 197 18.59 5.05 -37.46
CA ASP A 197 17.41 5.83 -37.07
C ASP A 197 16.43 5.68 -38.22
N GLU A 198 15.27 5.10 -37.97
CA GLU A 198 14.08 5.12 -38.83
C GLU A 198 12.94 4.50 -38.01
N ASP A 199 12.22 5.38 -37.30
CA ASP A 199 10.81 5.16 -37.01
C ASP A 199 10.06 5.33 -38.34
N ASP A 200 9.44 4.27 -38.86
CA ASP A 200 8.20 4.43 -39.61
C ASP A 200 7.34 3.16 -39.48
N ASP A 201 6.13 3.37 -38.97
CA ASP A 201 5.00 2.47 -39.07
C ASP A 201 4.60 2.39 -40.55
N GLU A 202 4.58 1.20 -41.17
CA GLU A 202 3.42 0.81 -41.99
C GLU A 202 3.40 -0.67 -42.35
N GLU A 203 2.17 -1.15 -42.35
CA GLU A 203 1.66 -2.47 -42.66
C GLU A 203 1.51 -2.64 -44.18
N SER A 204 2.04 -3.72 -44.80
CA SER A 204 1.37 -4.41 -45.92
C SER A 204 2.15 -5.61 -46.53
N ALA A 205 1.49 -6.77 -46.44
CA ALA A 205 1.27 -7.81 -47.45
C ALA A 205 2.38 -8.30 -48.42
N LYS A 206 2.75 -9.59 -48.21
CA LYS A 206 2.77 -10.74 -49.16
C LYS A 206 3.58 -10.67 -50.49
N LYS A 207 4.55 -11.61 -50.61
CA LYS A 207 4.73 -12.69 -51.64
C LYS A 207 6.23 -13.00 -51.79
N ASP A 208 6.70 -14.16 -51.35
CA ASP A 208 6.78 -15.47 -52.04
C ASP A 208 8.00 -15.62 -52.98
N MET A 209 8.86 -16.57 -52.56
CA MET A 209 9.75 -17.50 -53.27
C MET A 209 10.64 -17.03 -54.45
N GLY A 210 11.94 -17.34 -54.31
CA GLY A 210 12.87 -17.44 -55.44
C GLY A 210 14.32 -17.67 -55.02
N VAL A 211 14.74 -18.94 -54.90
CA VAL A 211 16.15 -19.35 -54.75
C VAL A 211 16.77 -19.41 -56.16
N PRO A 212 18.05 -19.01 -56.32
CA PRO A 212 19.03 -19.98 -56.80
C PRO A 212 20.35 -19.97 -56.01
N GLU A 213 21.02 -21.13 -56.07
CA GLU A 213 22.34 -21.44 -55.53
C GLU A 213 23.47 -20.53 -56.05
N GLY A 214 24.49 -20.33 -55.22
CA GLY A 214 25.76 -19.75 -55.68
C GLY A 214 26.73 -19.33 -54.58
N ALA A 215 27.50 -20.31 -54.07
CA ALA A 215 28.87 -20.19 -53.57
C ALA A 215 29.23 -19.28 -52.34
N ALA A 216 30.13 -19.87 -51.52
CA ALA A 216 31.00 -19.24 -50.51
C ALA A 216 30.41 -18.79 -49.15
N ARG A 217 30.03 -19.77 -48.33
CA ARG A 217 29.89 -19.62 -46.87
C ARG A 217 31.22 -19.27 -46.21
N LYS A 218 31.40 -18.02 -45.73
CA LYS A 218 32.44 -17.67 -44.75
C LYS A 218 32.15 -18.38 -43.42
N LYS A 219 33.15 -19.10 -42.92
CA LYS A 219 33.07 -19.96 -41.74
C LYS A 219 32.59 -19.21 -40.49
N LYS A 220 31.73 -19.91 -39.75
CA LYS A 220 31.24 -19.57 -38.41
C LYS A 220 32.41 -19.26 -37.47
N ASN A 221 32.34 -18.14 -36.76
CA ASN A 221 33.12 -17.94 -35.54
C ASN A 221 32.61 -18.96 -34.52
N ALA A 222 33.30 -20.10 -34.43
CA ALA A 222 33.09 -21.07 -33.37
C ALA A 222 33.36 -20.38 -32.02
N PRO A 223 32.49 -20.52 -31.02
CA PRO A 223 32.82 -20.09 -29.67
C PRO A 223 34.02 -20.92 -29.20
N GLY A 224 35.15 -20.26 -28.96
CA GLY A 224 36.32 -20.89 -28.37
C GLY A 224 35.96 -21.61 -27.06
N PRO A 225 36.74 -22.61 -26.64
CA PRO A 225 36.42 -23.40 -25.46
C PRO A 225 36.22 -22.47 -24.26
N LYS A 226 35.07 -22.62 -23.59
CA LYS A 226 34.71 -21.87 -22.39
C LYS A 226 35.74 -22.19 -21.29
N GLY A 227 36.75 -21.35 -21.16
CA GLY A 227 37.67 -21.41 -20.02
C GLY A 227 36.88 -21.29 -18.71
N PRO A 228 37.26 -22.02 -17.65
CA PRO A 228 36.52 -22.00 -16.40
C PRO A 228 36.48 -20.58 -15.83
N ASN A 229 35.30 -20.18 -15.31
CA ASN A 229 35.07 -18.91 -14.65
C ASN A 229 36.16 -18.67 -13.57
N PRO A 230 36.88 -17.53 -13.59
CA PRO A 230 38.05 -17.29 -12.73
C PRO A 230 37.76 -17.27 -11.22
N LEU A 231 36.50 -17.36 -10.80
CA LEU A 231 36.08 -17.52 -9.40
C LEU A 231 35.97 -18.99 -8.93
N ALA A 232 36.18 -19.97 -9.83
CA ALA A 232 36.03 -21.40 -9.54
C ALA A 232 37.35 -22.15 -9.25
N MET A 233 38.48 -21.46 -9.15
CA MET A 233 39.72 -22.06 -8.64
C MET A 233 39.80 -21.92 -7.12
N LYS A 234 39.51 -23.02 -6.40
CA LYS A 234 39.84 -23.12 -4.97
C LYS A 234 41.35 -22.95 -4.81
N LYS A 235 41.78 -21.97 -4.02
CA LYS A 235 43.20 -21.71 -3.70
C LYS A 235 43.86 -22.99 -3.18
N LYS A 236 45.04 -23.32 -3.70
CA LYS A 236 45.88 -24.43 -3.21
C LYS A 236 46.19 -24.21 -1.72
N LYS A 237 45.81 -25.18 -0.89
CA LYS A 237 46.15 -25.26 0.53
C LYS A 237 47.56 -25.83 0.63
N LYS A 238 48.53 -25.04 1.10
CA LYS A 238 49.88 -25.53 1.44
C LYS A 238 49.75 -26.32 2.75
N VAL A 239 50.11 -27.59 2.73
CA VAL A 239 50.23 -28.44 3.91
C VAL A 239 51.71 -28.71 4.11
N GLU A 240 52.26 -28.19 5.21
CA GLU A 240 53.49 -28.70 5.81
C GLU A 240 53.15 -28.89 7.30
N GLY A 241 53.03 -30.16 7.71
CA GLY A 241 52.99 -30.58 9.11
C GLY A 241 54.41 -30.84 9.59
N GLY A 242 54.80 -30.27 10.73
CA GLY A 242 54.99 -31.00 12.00
C GLY A 242 56.48 -30.92 12.37
N ASN A 243 56.96 -30.88 13.61
CA ASN A 243 56.39 -31.20 14.92
C ASN A 243 57.47 -30.88 15.98
N THR A 244 57.15 -30.19 17.08
CA THR A 244 57.77 -30.49 18.40
C THR A 244 56.98 -29.84 19.56
N LYS A 245 56.38 -30.70 20.38
CA LYS A 245 56.04 -30.48 21.81
C LYS A 245 57.32 -30.75 22.65
N PRO A 246 57.46 -30.43 23.97
CA PRO A 246 56.40 -30.49 24.98
C PRO A 246 56.49 -29.58 26.25
N ASN A 247 55.39 -29.62 27.01
CA ASN A 247 55.20 -29.61 28.47
C ASN A 247 55.62 -28.47 29.43
N ALA A 248 54.71 -28.31 30.40
CA ALA A 248 54.94 -28.03 31.82
C ALA A 248 55.38 -26.61 32.25
N SER A 249 54.38 -25.81 32.63
CA SER A 249 54.53 -24.64 33.50
C SER A 249 54.43 -25.06 34.98
N THR A 250 55.53 -24.94 35.71
CA THR A 250 55.57 -24.98 37.18
C THR A 250 55.63 -23.56 37.75
N LYS A 251 54.67 -23.32 38.64
CA LYS A 251 54.47 -22.33 39.72
C LYS A 251 55.65 -21.46 40.19
N VAL A 252 55.34 -20.18 40.46
CA VAL A 252 55.50 -19.42 41.75
C VAL A 252 54.67 -18.12 41.65
N ALA A 253 53.62 -17.91 42.46
CA ALA A 253 53.53 -17.20 43.77
C ALA A 253 53.48 -15.66 43.59
N ASP A 254 52.65 -14.83 44.25
CA ASP A 254 51.65 -14.93 45.33
C ASP A 254 50.82 -13.61 45.34
N ALA A 255 49.54 -13.64 45.76
CA ALA A 255 48.89 -12.67 46.68
C ALA A 255 47.35 -12.75 46.65
N ASN A 256 46.79 -13.04 47.83
CA ASN A 256 45.38 -13.12 48.29
C ASN A 256 44.37 -12.11 47.71
N ASP A 257 43.12 -12.56 47.49
CA ASP A 257 41.97 -12.17 48.34
C ASP A 257 40.75 -13.08 48.09
N THR A 258 39.92 -13.14 49.13
CA THR A 258 38.86 -14.09 49.48
C THR A 258 37.50 -13.85 48.80
N GLY A 259 36.78 -14.94 48.52
CA GLY A 259 35.32 -15.02 48.69
C GLY A 259 34.41 -14.68 47.49
N ALA A 260 33.36 -15.49 47.36
CA ALA A 260 32.11 -15.29 46.60
C ALA A 260 32.05 -15.80 45.12
N ASP A 261 31.66 -17.08 45.05
CA ASP A 261 30.83 -17.78 44.07
C ASP A 261 30.21 -17.00 42.88
N GLY A 262 30.37 -17.55 41.67
CA GLY A 262 29.19 -17.87 40.86
C GLY A 262 28.84 -17.02 39.63
N SER A 263 29.76 -16.92 38.67
CA SER A 263 29.53 -16.80 37.20
C SER A 263 28.15 -16.39 36.64
N GLU A 264 28.14 -15.22 36.01
CA GLU A 264 27.27 -14.77 34.90
C GLU A 264 27.47 -15.59 33.58
N PRO A 265 26.80 -15.27 32.45
CA PRO A 265 25.47 -15.68 31.99
C PRO A 265 25.61 -16.57 30.71
N VAL A 266 24.52 -16.87 29.98
CA VAL A 266 24.43 -16.75 28.50
C VAL A 266 23.12 -17.33 27.95
N LYS A 267 22.46 -16.48 27.17
CA LYS A 267 21.20 -16.66 26.45
C LYS A 267 21.32 -17.70 25.34
N ARG A 268 20.38 -18.66 25.26
CA ARG A 268 20.19 -19.57 24.12
C ARG A 268 18.97 -19.19 23.27
N LYS A 269 19.22 -19.04 21.96
CA LYS A 269 18.25 -18.78 20.88
C LYS A 269 17.31 -19.98 20.66
N ARG A 270 15.98 -19.76 20.65
CA ARG A 270 14.95 -20.75 20.27
C ARG A 270 14.86 -20.89 18.74
N LYS A 271 14.99 -22.12 18.25
CA LYS A 271 14.77 -22.55 16.86
C LYS A 271 13.35 -23.12 16.75
N ARG A 272 12.53 -22.58 15.84
CA ARG A 272 11.15 -23.05 15.56
C ARG A 272 11.17 -24.37 14.80
N LEU A 273 10.38 -25.34 15.25
CA LEU A 273 10.08 -26.59 14.53
C LEU A 273 8.65 -26.50 13.98
N HIS A 274 8.52 -26.73 12.67
CA HIS A 274 7.25 -27.01 11.99
C HIS A 274 6.89 -28.48 12.24
N SER A 275 5.73 -28.74 12.82
CA SER A 275 5.12 -30.08 12.86
C SER A 275 4.07 -30.19 11.75
N LYS A 276 4.16 -31.26 10.97
CA LYS A 276 3.22 -31.73 9.94
C LYS A 276 2.98 -33.21 10.24
N LYS A 277 1.72 -33.59 10.52
CA LYS A 277 1.11 -34.95 10.45
C LYS A 277 -0.23 -34.88 11.23
N LYS A 278 -1.32 -35.56 10.89
CA LYS A 278 -1.68 -36.52 9.83
C LYS A 278 -3.22 -36.56 9.80
N ALA A 279 -3.80 -36.95 8.67
CA ALA A 279 -5.20 -37.31 8.51
C ALA A 279 -5.46 -38.76 8.96
N GLU A 280 -6.70 -39.03 9.39
CA GLU A 280 -7.53 -40.26 9.35
C GLU A 280 -8.79 -39.92 10.19
N ASP A 281 -10.04 -39.82 9.71
CA ASP A 281 -11.00 -40.66 8.95
C ASP A 281 -12.13 -41.21 9.85
N GLY A 282 -13.37 -41.07 9.36
CA GLY A 282 -14.64 -41.69 9.78
C GLY A 282 -15.33 -41.17 11.05
N ALA A 283 -16.66 -41.19 11.19
CA ALA A 283 -17.81 -41.34 10.30
C ALA A 283 -19.08 -41.15 11.18
N ASP A 284 -20.20 -40.81 10.53
CA ASP A 284 -21.60 -41.12 10.89
C ASP A 284 -22.34 -40.38 12.02
N GLY A 285 -23.55 -39.90 11.67
CA GLY A 285 -24.54 -39.37 12.59
C GLY A 285 -25.70 -38.60 11.95
N GLU A 286 -26.32 -39.16 10.90
CA GLU A 286 -27.66 -38.78 10.44
C GLU A 286 -28.69 -38.89 11.58
N THR A 287 -29.55 -37.87 11.76
CA THR A 287 -30.88 -38.06 12.34
C THR A 287 -31.91 -37.25 11.54
N ALA A 288 -32.83 -38.00 10.95
CA ALA A 288 -34.02 -37.56 10.26
C ALA A 288 -35.23 -37.59 11.22
N ILE A 289 -35.98 -36.47 11.24
CA ILE A 289 -37.45 -36.23 11.28
C ILE A 289 -38.37 -37.11 12.19
N PRO A 290 -39.43 -36.54 12.81
CA PRO A 290 -40.77 -36.44 12.18
C PRO A 290 -41.43 -35.05 12.40
N SER A 291 -41.98 -34.36 11.40
CA SER A 291 -43.38 -34.40 10.90
C SER A 291 -44.46 -34.31 11.99
N GLU A 292 -45.01 -33.11 12.21
CA GLU A 292 -46.39 -32.94 12.71
C GLU A 292 -47.17 -31.98 11.81
N LYS A 293 -48.35 -32.47 11.43
CA LYS A 293 -49.43 -31.79 10.71
C LYS A 293 -50.13 -30.82 11.67
N MET A 294 -50.57 -29.67 11.20
CA MET A 294 -51.76 -29.00 11.74
C MET A 294 -52.61 -28.45 10.60
N ASP A 295 -53.89 -28.80 10.73
CA ASP A 295 -55.04 -28.58 9.87
C ASP A 295 -55.39 -27.11 9.56
N GLU A 296 -55.86 -26.95 8.33
CA GLU A 296 -57.11 -26.32 7.89
C GLU A 296 -58.01 -25.52 8.88
N THR A 297 -58.52 -24.40 8.33
CA THR A 297 -59.82 -23.72 8.53
C THR A 297 -59.96 -22.49 9.45
N ALA A 298 -60.65 -21.51 8.83
CA ALA A 298 -61.35 -20.30 9.32
C ALA A 298 -60.50 -19.05 9.64
#